data_AF-A0A917ICC7-F1
#
_entry.id   AF-A0A917ICC7-F1
#
_cell.length_a   1.000
_cell.length_b   1.000
_cell.length_c   1.000
_cell.angle_alpha   90.00
_cell.angle_beta   90.00
_cell.angle_gamma   90.00
#
_symmetry.space_group_name_H-M   'P 1'
#
loop_
_entity.id
_entity.type
_entity.pdbx_description
1 polymer ?
#
loop_
_entity_poly.entity_id
_entity_poly.type
_entity_poly.pdbx_seq_one_letter_code
_entity_poly.pdbx_strand_id
1 'polypeptide(L)'
;MTVWLNYRQAAKRVSRSRRTIRRWKARGMPMTFDDRGRRVVDEEVLLAWWRGRLLADPIHQARLKAKQKETQVEIDEEELPGRGDWRKDIDPEEGL
;
A
#
# COMPACT_ATOMS: atom_id res chain seq x y z
N MET A 1 -13.41 -1.97 -13.96
CA MET A 1 -13.97 -3.31 -14.28
C MET A 1 -14.17 -4.03 -12.97
N THR A 2 -15.38 -4.52 -12.70
CA THR A 2 -15.72 -5.20 -11.44
C THR A 2 -15.21 -6.64 -11.48
N VAL A 3 -14.19 -6.96 -10.67
CA VAL A 3 -13.61 -8.31 -10.64
C VAL A 3 -14.15 -9.06 -9.43
N TRP A 4 -14.92 -10.12 -9.68
CA TRP A 4 -15.48 -10.98 -8.64
C TRP A 4 -14.52 -12.12 -8.30
N LEU A 5 -14.14 -12.22 -7.03
CA LEU A 5 -13.17 -13.19 -6.54
C LEU A 5 -13.84 -14.19 -5.61
N ASN A 6 -13.61 -15.48 -5.85
CA ASN A 6 -13.94 -16.50 -4.86
C ASN A 6 -12.93 -16.50 -3.69
N TYR A 7 -13.20 -17.26 -2.63
CA TYR A 7 -12.30 -17.34 -1.46
C TYR A 7 -10.83 -17.66 -1.77
N ARG A 8 -10.55 -18.51 -2.76
CA ARG A 8 -9.17 -18.89 -3.12
C ARG A 8 -8.48 -17.73 -3.83
N GLN A 9 -9.17 -17.10 -4.78
CA GLN A 9 -8.65 -15.97 -5.53
C GLN A 9 -8.46 -14.75 -4.60
N ALA A 10 -9.44 -14.44 -3.76
CA ALA A 10 -9.36 -13.38 -2.76
C ALA A 10 -8.16 -13.58 -1.81
N ALA A 11 -7.98 -14.80 -1.30
CA ALA A 11 -6.85 -15.14 -0.44
C ALA A 11 -5.50 -14.93 -1.13
N LYS A 12 -5.37 -15.39 -2.39
CA LYS A 12 -4.17 -15.17 -3.22
C LYS A 12 -3.92 -13.68 -3.46
N ARG A 13 -4.99 -12.91 -3.71
CA ARG A 13 -4.92 -11.49 -4.06
C ARG A 13 -4.34 -10.61 -2.95
N VAL A 14 -4.66 -10.92 -1.69
CA VAL A 14 -4.17 -10.17 -0.51
C VAL A 14 -3.04 -10.92 0.23
N SER A 15 -2.50 -11.99 -0.38
CA SER A 15 -1.45 -12.84 0.22
C SER A 15 -1.78 -13.31 1.64
N ARG A 16 -3.04 -13.70 1.89
CA ARG A 16 -3.52 -14.24 3.18
C ARG A 16 -4.12 -15.63 3.02
N SER A 17 -4.37 -16.30 4.14
CA SER A 17 -5.02 -17.61 4.13
C SER A 17 -6.52 -17.50 3.80
N ARG A 18 -7.10 -18.56 3.24
CA ARG A 18 -8.56 -18.69 3.06
C ARG A 18 -9.32 -18.55 4.38
N ARG A 19 -8.71 -18.98 5.49
CA ARG A 19 -9.26 -18.85 6.85
C ARG A 19 -9.39 -17.39 7.26
N THR A 20 -8.44 -16.54 6.87
CA THR A 20 -8.51 -15.09 7.05
C THR A 20 -9.70 -14.49 6.32
N ILE A 21 -9.92 -14.85 5.05
CA ILE A 21 -11.08 -14.37 4.27
C ILE A 21 -12.40 -14.82 4.91
N ARG A 22 -12.50 -16.08 5.38
CA ARG A 22 -13.67 -16.57 6.15
C ARG A 22 -13.90 -15.77 7.42
N ARG A 23 -12.84 -15.45 8.16
CA ARG A 23 -12.90 -14.59 9.35
C ARG A 23 -13.36 -13.18 9.00
N TRP A 24 -12.94 -12.64 7.85
CA TRP A 24 -13.37 -11.31 7.40
C TRP A 24 -14.86 -11.29 7.08
N LYS A 25 -15.37 -12.31 6.38
CA LYS A 25 -16.81 -12.51 6.17
C LYS A 25 -17.57 -12.58 7.49
N ALA A 26 -17.07 -13.38 8.45
CA ALA A 26 -17.70 -13.49 9.77
C ALA A 26 -17.74 -12.17 10.54
N ARG A 27 -16.84 -11.23 10.21
CA ARG A 27 -16.76 -9.87 10.76
C ARG A 27 -17.48 -8.83 9.89
N GLY A 28 -18.36 -9.24 8.98
CA GLY A 28 -19.20 -8.33 8.20
C GLY A 28 -18.61 -7.84 6.88
N MET A 29 -17.53 -8.45 6.37
CA MET A 29 -17.04 -8.10 5.03
C MET A 29 -18.13 -8.40 3.98
N PRO A 30 -18.54 -7.41 3.15
CA PRO A 30 -19.58 -7.62 2.15
C PRO A 30 -19.16 -8.70 1.15
N MET A 31 -20.04 -9.67 0.93
CA MET A 31 -19.86 -10.74 -0.05
C MET A 31 -21.22 -11.09 -0.64
N THR A 32 -21.25 -11.46 -1.91
CA THR A 32 -22.47 -11.90 -2.60
C THR A 32 -22.32 -13.36 -3.07
N PHE A 33 -23.36 -13.87 -3.71
CA PHE A 33 -23.32 -15.13 -4.45
C PHE A 33 -23.17 -14.83 -5.94
N ASP A 34 -22.43 -15.67 -6.66
CA ASP A 34 -22.41 -15.67 -8.12
C ASP A 34 -23.61 -16.46 -8.69
N ASP A 35 -23.76 -16.43 -10.02
CA ASP A 35 -24.82 -17.14 -10.74
C ASP A 35 -24.78 -18.66 -10.58
N ARG A 36 -23.69 -19.19 -9.99
CA ARG A 36 -23.49 -20.62 -9.70
C ARG A 36 -23.66 -20.93 -8.20
N GLY A 37 -24.18 -19.98 -7.42
CA GLY A 37 -24.40 -20.14 -5.97
C GLY A 37 -23.12 -20.13 -5.12
N ARG A 38 -21.98 -19.75 -5.68
CA ARG A 38 -20.70 -19.68 -4.96
C ARG A 38 -20.54 -18.30 -4.33
N ARG A 39 -20.02 -18.26 -3.11
CA ARG A 39 -19.69 -16.98 -2.46
C ARG A 39 -18.50 -16.30 -3.14
N VAL A 40 -18.73 -15.05 -3.56
CA VAL A 40 -17.75 -14.17 -4.20
C VAL A 40 -17.70 -12.82 -3.50
N VAL A 41 -16.55 -12.16 -3.60
CA VAL A 41 -16.33 -10.79 -3.11
C VAL A 41 -15.85 -9.95 -4.28
N ASP A 42 -16.30 -8.70 -4.34
CA ASP A 42 -15.75 -7.73 -5.27
C ASP A 42 -14.30 -7.39 -4.89
N GLU A 43 -13.40 -7.31 -5.87
CA GLU A 43 -11.99 -7.04 -5.64
C GLU A 43 -11.75 -5.68 -4.95
N GLU A 44 -12.46 -4.63 -5.35
CA GLU A 44 -12.29 -3.30 -4.77
C GLU A 44 -12.75 -3.29 -3.30
N VAL A 45 -13.89 -3.93 -3.01
CA VAL A 45 -14.37 -4.12 -1.64
C VAL A 45 -13.36 -4.91 -0.80
N LEU A 46 -12.81 -5.99 -1.35
CA LEU A 46 -11.78 -6.80 -0.67
C LEU A 46 -10.55 -5.95 -0.33
N LEU A 47 -10.07 -5.15 -1.29
CA LEU A 47 -8.89 -4.31 -1.11
C LEU A 47 -9.15 -3.17 -0.12
N ALA A 48 -10.31 -2.52 -0.18
CA ALA A 48 -10.70 -1.48 0.77
C ALA A 48 -10.75 -2.03 2.20
N TRP A 49 -11.39 -3.19 2.38
CA TRP A 49 -11.45 -3.88 3.67
C TRP A 49 -10.07 -4.29 4.19
N TRP A 50 -9.20 -4.75 3.29
CA TRP A 50 -7.83 -5.12 3.65
C TRP A 50 -7.01 -3.92 4.07
N ARG A 51 -7.07 -2.81 3.31
CA ARG A 51 -6.38 -1.55 3.65
C ARG A 51 -6.81 -1.01 5.00
N GLY A 52 -8.12 -0.99 5.29
CA GLY A 52 -8.62 -0.57 6.61
C GLY A 52 -8.01 -1.37 7.77
N ARG A 53 -7.77 -2.68 7.57
CA ARG A 53 -7.10 -3.52 8.59
C ARG A 53 -5.61 -3.29 8.70
N LEU A 54 -4.93 -2.98 7.59
CA LEU A 54 -3.51 -2.62 7.61
C LEU A 54 -3.28 -1.26 8.29
N LEU A 55 -4.21 -0.33 8.12
CA LEU A 55 -4.19 0.97 8.82
C LEU A 55 -4.39 0.80 10.32
N ALA A 56 -5.30 -0.10 10.72
CA ALA A 56 -5.55 -0.40 12.13
C ALA A 56 -4.45 -1.25 12.81
N ASP A 57 -3.46 -1.78 12.07
CA ASP A 57 -2.39 -2.62 12.61
C ASP A 57 -1.15 -1.75 12.96
N PRO A 58 -0.85 -1.50 14.25
CA PRO A 58 0.26 -0.63 14.66
C PRO A 58 1.63 -1.21 14.28
N ILE A 59 1.77 -2.53 14.19
CA ILE A 59 3.04 -3.17 13.79
C ILE A 59 3.28 -2.93 12.30
N HIS A 60 2.23 -3.02 11.49
CA HIS A 60 2.34 -2.73 10.07
C HIS A 60 2.72 -1.26 9.82
N GLN A 61 2.10 -0.33 10.56
CA GLN A 61 2.44 1.09 10.50
C GLN A 61 3.88 1.37 10.91
N ALA A 62 4.36 0.77 12.00
CA ALA A 62 5.75 0.90 12.43
C ALA A 62 6.74 0.42 11.37
N ARG A 63 6.45 -0.71 10.71
CA ARG A 63 7.28 -1.24 9.61
C ARG A 63 7.29 -0.34 8.37
N LEU A 64 6.14 0.23 8.01
CA LEU A 64 6.06 1.19 6.90
C LEU A 64 6.90 2.44 7.20
N LYS A 65 6.80 2.99 8.41
CA LYS A 65 7.61 4.14 8.85
C LYS A 65 9.10 3.84 8.82
N ALA A 66 9.52 2.65 9.24
CA ALA A 66 10.92 2.25 9.17
C ALA A 66 11.44 2.20 7.72
N LYS A 67 10.67 1.61 6.80
CA LYS A 67 11.03 1.56 5.37
C LYS A 67 11.06 2.95 4.71
N GLN A 68 10.09 3.80 5.04
CA GLN A 68 10.08 5.18 4.53
C GLN A 68 11.32 5.97 4.99
N LYS A 69 11.76 5.75 6.23
CA LYS A 69 12.99 6.38 6.74
C LYS A 69 14.23 5.90 5.99
N GLU A 70 14.31 4.60 5.69
CA GLU A 70 15.41 4.01 4.93
C GLU A 70 15.48 4.57 3.49
N THR A 71 14.35 4.63 2.78
CA THR A 71 14.28 5.21 1.44
C THR A 71 14.54 6.72 1.42
N GLN A 72 14.08 7.47 2.43
CA GLN A 72 14.38 8.91 2.51
C GLN A 72 15.88 9.15 2.70
N VAL A 73 16.55 8.36 3.55
CA VAL A 73 18.00 8.48 3.76
C VAL A 73 18.77 8.17 2.48
N GLU A 74 18.34 7.19 1.70
CA GLU A 74 18.95 6.84 0.41
C GLU A 74 18.78 7.95 -0.64
N ILE A 75 17.61 8.59 -0.71
CA ILE A 75 17.37 9.75 -1.58
C ILE A 75 18.22 10.96 -1.14
N ASP A 76 18.30 11.21 0.16
CA ASP A 76 19.13 12.29 0.72
C ASP A 76 20.64 12.05 0.51
N GLU A 77 21.07 10.78 0.44
CA GLU A 77 22.45 10.37 0.18
C GLU A 77 22.81 10.38 -1.32
N GLU A 78 21.87 10.06 -2.21
CA GLU A 78 22.07 10.05 -3.67
C GLU A 78 22.00 11.47 -4.30
N GLU A 79 21.26 12.41 -3.68
CA GLU A 79 21.16 13.81 -4.13
C GLU A 79 22.38 14.70 -3.84
N LEU A 80 23.52 14.18 -3.37
CA LEU A 80 24.70 15.01 -3.08
C LEU A 80 26.04 14.48 -3.65
N PRO A 81 26.27 14.56 -4.98
CA PRO A 81 27.60 14.84 -5.48
C PRO A 81 27.84 16.36 -5.37
N GLY A 82 28.52 16.77 -4.29
CA GLY A 82 29.13 18.12 -4.21
C GLY A 82 28.37 19.14 -3.39
N ARG A 83 28.52 19.08 -2.06
CA ARG A 83 28.38 20.27 -1.20
C ARG A 83 29.54 21.26 -1.48
N GLY A 84 29.56 21.83 -2.68
CA GLY A 84 29.98 23.20 -2.87
C GLY A 84 28.80 24.09 -2.51
N ASP A 85 29.05 25.16 -1.78
CA ASP A 85 28.06 26.19 -1.48
C ASP A 85 27.62 26.83 -2.81
N TRP A 86 26.51 26.35 -3.41
CA TRP A 86 25.96 26.83 -4.69
C TRP A 86 25.66 28.34 -4.69
N ARG A 87 25.63 28.99 -3.52
CA ARG A 87 25.57 30.45 -3.42
C ARG A 87 26.83 31.15 -3.93
N LYS A 88 27.96 30.44 -4.05
CA LYS A 88 29.23 30.98 -4.54
C LYS A 88 29.35 31.02 -6.06
N ASP A 89 28.48 30.31 -6.77
CA ASP A 89 28.46 30.27 -8.24
C ASP A 89 27.45 31.28 -8.84
N ILE A 90 26.76 32.06 -7.99
CA ILE A 90 25.94 33.19 -8.43
C ILE A 90 26.82 34.43 -8.44
N ASP A 91 27.40 34.71 -9.62
CA ASP A 91 28.10 35.95 -9.90
C ASP A 91 27.08 37.11 -10.00
N PRO A 92 27.15 38.15 -9.16
CA PRO A 92 26.16 39.23 -9.15
C PRO A 92 26.24 40.21 -10.34
N GLU A 93 27.17 40.02 -11.30
CA GLU A 93 27.39 40.98 -12.41
C GLU A 93 26.73 40.65 -13.76
N GLU A 94 26.01 39.54 -13.91
CA GLU A 94 25.26 39.25 -15.16
C GLU A 94 23.82 39.81 -15.08
N GLY A 95 23.72 41.13 -14.96
CA GLY A 95 22.43 41.81 -14.84
C GLY A 95 22.49 43.29 -15.15
N LEU A 96 22.87 43.66 -16.38
CA LEU A 96 22.57 44.95 -17.00
C LEU A 96 22.52 44.84 -18.53
#